data_AF-A0A8C4TAJ1-F1
#
_entry.id   AF-A0A8C4TAJ1-F1
#
_cell.length_a   1.000
_cell.length_b   1.000
_cell.length_c   1.000
_cell.angle_alpha   90.00
_cell.angle_beta   90.00
_cell.angle_gamma   90.00
#
_symmetry.space_group_name_H-M   'P 1'
#
loop_
_entity.id
_entity.type
_entity.pdbx_description
1 polymer ?
#
loop_
_entity_poly.entity_id
_entity_poly.type
_entity_poly.pdbx_seq_one_letter_code
_entity_poly.pdbx_strand_id
1 'polypeptide(L)'
;FDEVAYLLSNQQHRIRYSECVEAGSVIFPLSGVAFMIIDTMEFSDMREEAGVFEKIEKFLHVHRNSFLLLVASLYGEKEWKVLSTIQQRFLGSSLRILPVHNSTEITRSMTTIAQVTSKPSIDSVRDRISLARAHIIDQSPMWEVLRKMQFDCE
;
A
#
# COMPACT_ATOMS: atom_id res chain seq x y z
N PHE A 1 2.33 0.31 -16.67
CA PHE A 1 2.72 -0.31 -15.38
C PHE A 1 4.19 -0.02 -15.05
N ASP A 2 5.13 -0.19 -15.98
CA ASP A 2 6.58 -0.03 -15.74
C ASP A 2 7.00 1.34 -15.17
N GLU A 3 6.39 2.44 -15.64
CA GLU A 3 6.66 3.77 -15.12
C GLU A 3 6.22 3.92 -13.66
N VAL A 4 5.06 3.36 -13.30
CA VAL A 4 4.54 3.35 -11.92
C VAL A 4 5.46 2.52 -11.03
N ALA A 5 5.90 1.36 -11.49
CA ALA A 5 6.85 0.51 -10.77
C ALA A 5 8.20 1.23 -10.55
N TYR A 6 8.70 1.94 -11.56
CA TYR A 6 9.92 2.75 -11.47
C TYR A 6 9.77 3.87 -10.42
N LEU A 7 8.72 4.67 -10.51
CA LEU A 7 8.46 5.77 -9.57
C LEU A 7 8.31 5.27 -8.13
N LEU A 8 7.62 4.14 -7.94
CA LEU A 8 7.46 3.48 -6.65
C LEU A 8 8.78 2.96 -6.07
N SER A 9 9.65 2.40 -6.92
CA SER A 9 10.98 1.92 -6.50
C SER A 9 11.90 3.05 -6.04
N ASN A 10 11.81 4.22 -6.68
CA ASN A 10 12.60 5.41 -6.32
C ASN A 10 12.16 6.04 -5.00
N GLN A 11 10.97 5.73 -4.48
CA GLN A 11 10.46 6.25 -3.21
C GLN A 11 10.87 5.41 -1.98
N GLN A 12 11.79 4.45 -2.11
CA GLN A 12 12.30 3.60 -1.01
C GLN A 12 11.23 2.81 -0.22
N HIS A 13 10.01 2.67 -0.74
CA HIS A 13 9.01 1.81 -0.11
C HIS A 13 9.29 0.33 -0.39
N ARG A 14 9.23 -0.52 0.65
CA ARG A 14 9.32 -1.99 0.48
C ARG A 14 8.05 -2.49 -0.20
N ILE A 15 8.03 -2.46 -1.52
CA ILE A 15 6.91 -2.94 -2.33
C ILE A 15 7.21 -4.36 -2.78
N ARG A 16 6.21 -5.24 -2.66
CA ARG A 16 6.30 -6.58 -3.25
C ARG A 16 5.47 -6.55 -4.54
N TYR A 17 6.15 -6.72 -5.66
CA TYR A 17 5.51 -7.13 -6.90
C TYR A 17 5.18 -8.61 -6.75
N SER A 18 3.91 -8.97 -6.82
CA SER A 18 3.54 -10.38 -6.78
C SER A 18 3.38 -10.86 -8.20
N GLU A 19 4.26 -11.75 -8.65
CA GLU A 19 4.07 -12.51 -9.89
C GLU A 19 3.01 -13.62 -9.71
N CYS A 20 2.61 -13.93 -8.46
CA CYS A 20 1.62 -14.95 -8.12
C CYS A 20 0.19 -14.42 -7.96
N VAL A 21 0.00 -13.10 -7.92
CA VAL A 21 -1.31 -12.44 -7.83
C VAL A 21 -1.41 -11.56 -9.07
N GLU A 22 -2.45 -11.79 -9.86
CA GLU A 22 -2.71 -11.26 -11.21
C GLU A 22 -1.94 -9.98 -11.64
N ALA A 23 -1.47 -10.00 -12.90
CA ALA A 23 -0.73 -8.91 -13.52
C ALA A 23 -1.44 -7.55 -13.33
N GLY A 24 -0.70 -6.54 -12.88
CA GLY A 24 -1.23 -5.21 -12.55
C GLY A 24 -1.57 -4.99 -11.07
N SER A 25 -1.35 -5.99 -10.22
CA SER A 25 -1.52 -5.87 -8.76
C SER A 25 -0.23 -5.42 -8.04
N VAL A 26 -0.39 -4.57 -7.02
CA VAL A 26 0.71 -4.03 -6.20
C VAL A 26 0.33 -4.12 -4.73
N ILE A 27 1.20 -4.75 -3.93
CA ILE A 27 0.93 -4.97 -2.50
C ILE A 27 1.93 -4.19 -1.66
N PHE A 28 1.42 -3.46 -0.66
CA PHE A 28 2.20 -2.79 0.37
C PHE A 28 2.19 -3.65 1.65
N PRO A 29 3.23 -4.47 1.91
CA PRO A 29 3.19 -5.48 2.97
C PRO A 29 3.09 -4.87 4.37
N LEU A 30 3.64 -3.67 4.57
CA LEU A 30 3.63 -2.99 5.87
C LEU A 30 2.24 -2.43 6.24
N SER A 31 1.41 -2.13 5.25
CA SER A 31 0.04 -1.66 5.46
C SER A 31 -1.01 -2.74 5.23
N GLY A 32 -0.62 -3.87 4.63
CA GLY A 32 -1.54 -4.93 4.23
C GLY A 32 -2.53 -4.49 3.14
N VAL A 33 -2.27 -3.37 2.46
CA VAL A 33 -3.11 -2.86 1.37
C VAL A 33 -2.64 -3.45 0.05
N ALA A 34 -3.61 -3.86 -0.77
CA ALA A 34 -3.39 -4.25 -2.15
C ALA A 34 -4.08 -3.28 -3.11
N PHE A 35 -3.43 -3.03 -4.23
CA PHE A 35 -3.94 -2.21 -5.31
C PHE A 35 -3.97 -3.02 -6.59
N MET A 36 -4.99 -2.80 -7.42
CA MET A 36 -5.06 -3.30 -8.79
C MET A 36 -5.22 -2.10 -9.71
N ILE A 37 -4.40 -2.01 -10.75
CA ILE A 37 -4.45 -0.91 -11.73
C ILE A 37 -5.10 -1.44 -13.00
N ILE A 38 -6.18 -0.79 -13.44
CA ILE A 38 -6.90 -1.16 -14.66
C ILE A 38 -7.19 0.11 -15.46
N ASP A 39 -6.93 0.09 -16.76
CA ASP A 39 -7.29 1.17 -17.66
C ASP A 39 -8.76 1.05 -18.09
N THR A 40 -9.50 2.16 -18.13
CA THR A 40 -10.87 2.19 -18.66
C THR A 40 -11.00 1.63 -20.08
N MET A 41 -9.93 1.69 -20.88
CA MET A 41 -9.87 1.13 -22.23
C MET A 41 -9.97 -0.40 -22.24
N GLU A 42 -9.61 -1.10 -21.15
CA GLU A 42 -9.76 -2.56 -21.02
C GLU A 42 -11.24 -3.00 -20.94
N PHE A 43 -12.17 -2.06 -20.73
CA PHE A 43 -13.61 -2.29 -20.76
C PHE A 43 -14.26 -1.92 -22.11
N SER A 44 -13.46 -1.49 -23.09
CA SER A 44 -13.99 -1.07 -24.39
C SER A 44 -14.42 -2.24 -25.28
N ASP A 45 -13.80 -3.41 -25.11
CA ASP A 45 -14.16 -4.64 -25.81
C ASP A 45 -14.96 -5.58 -24.89
N MET A 46 -16.20 -5.89 -25.29
CA MET A 46 -17.14 -6.75 -24.53
C MET A 46 -16.58 -8.15 -24.18
N ARG A 47 -15.60 -8.65 -24.94
CA ARG A 47 -14.92 -9.93 -24.64
C ARG A 47 -13.87 -9.78 -23.55
N GLU A 48 -13.20 -8.64 -23.49
CA GLU A 48 -12.21 -8.32 -22.46
C GLU A 48 -12.90 -7.96 -21.14
N GLU A 49 -14.07 -7.32 -21.21
CA GLU A 49 -14.89 -6.93 -20.06
C GLU A 49 -15.16 -8.10 -19.08
N ALA A 50 -15.55 -9.27 -19.61
CA ALA A 50 -15.81 -10.46 -18.79
C ALA A 50 -14.55 -10.98 -18.08
N GLY A 51 -13.40 -10.95 -18.76
CA GLY A 51 -12.11 -11.35 -18.18
C GLY A 51 -11.64 -10.36 -17.12
N VAL A 52 -11.88 -9.07 -17.31
CA VAL A 52 -11.55 -8.03 -16.32
C VAL A 52 -12.38 -8.18 -15.05
N PHE A 53 -13.68 -8.48 -15.17
CA PHE A 53 -14.52 -8.73 -13.99
C PHE A 53 -14.07 -9.96 -13.19
N GLU A 54 -13.70 -11.06 -13.87
CA GLU A 54 -13.18 -12.26 -13.20
C GLU A 54 -11.88 -11.97 -12.43
N LYS A 55 -11.01 -11.16 -13.02
CA LYS A 55 -9.77 -10.69 -12.37
C LYS A 55 -10.06 -9.90 -11.10
N ILE A 56 -10.96 -8.91 -11.18
CA ILE A 56 -11.36 -8.11 -10.02
C ILE A 56 -11.94 -9.00 -8.92
N GLU A 57 -12.78 -9.98 -9.28
CA GLU A 57 -13.38 -10.91 -8.31
C GLU A 57 -12.32 -11.77 -7.59
N LYS A 58 -11.35 -12.32 -8.32
CA LYS A 58 -10.22 -13.06 -7.75
C LYS A 58 -9.38 -12.19 -6.82
N PHE A 59 -9.10 -10.96 -7.23
CA PHE A 59 -8.37 -10.00 -6.41
C PHE A 59 -9.08 -9.67 -5.10
N LEU A 60 -10.40 -9.46 -5.15
CA LEU A 60 -11.22 -9.23 -3.96
C LEU A 60 -11.26 -10.43 -3.02
N HIS A 61 -11.23 -11.66 -3.56
CA HIS A 61 -11.20 -12.87 -2.75
C HIS A 61 -9.89 -13.01 -1.95
N VAL A 62 -8.76 -12.62 -2.54
CA VAL A 62 -7.44 -12.71 -1.90
C VAL A 62 -7.19 -11.55 -0.93
N HIS A 63 -7.67 -10.35 -1.25
CA HIS A 63 -7.32 -9.12 -0.54
C HIS A 63 -8.52 -8.44 0.12
N ARG A 64 -8.58 -8.52 1.46
CA ARG A 64 -9.58 -7.82 2.28
C ARG A 64 -9.47 -6.30 2.22
N ASN A 65 -8.25 -5.77 2.16
CA ASN A 65 -7.97 -4.33 2.14
C ASN A 65 -7.49 -3.92 0.74
N SER A 66 -8.42 -3.93 -0.21
CA SER A 66 -8.15 -3.75 -1.63
C SER A 66 -8.63 -2.39 -2.15
N PHE A 67 -7.92 -1.87 -3.15
CA PHE A 67 -8.29 -0.69 -3.91
C PHE A 67 -8.09 -0.94 -5.41
N LEU A 68 -9.05 -0.53 -6.22
CA LEU A 68 -8.97 -0.54 -7.68
C LEU A 68 -8.67 0.88 -8.16
N LEU A 69 -7.53 1.06 -8.81
CA LEU A 69 -7.15 2.30 -9.46
C LEU A 69 -7.63 2.23 -10.90
N LEU A 70 -8.71 2.95 -11.19
CA LEU A 70 -9.26 3.05 -12.53
C LEU A 70 -8.53 4.18 -13.24
N VAL A 71 -7.85 3.89 -14.35
CA VAL A 71 -7.01 4.86 -15.07
C VAL A 71 -7.75 5.38 -16.29
N ALA A 72 -7.84 6.70 -16.41
CA ALA A 72 -8.31 7.37 -17.62
C ALA A 72 -7.71 8.78 -17.75
N SER A 73 -7.27 9.16 -18.96
CA SER A 73 -6.75 10.51 -19.20
C SER A 73 -7.77 11.61 -18.88
N LEU A 74 -9.06 11.33 -19.09
CA LEU A 74 -10.17 12.21 -18.75
C LEU A 74 -11.42 11.35 -18.46
N TYR A 75 -12.21 11.72 -17.46
CA TYR A 75 -13.47 11.05 -17.17
C TYR A 75 -14.64 11.72 -17.89
N GLY A 76 -14.98 11.21 -19.07
CA GLY A 76 -16.19 11.54 -19.81
C GLY A 76 -17.32 10.54 -19.56
N GLU A 77 -18.39 10.64 -20.35
CA GLU A 77 -19.58 9.78 -20.18
C GLU A 77 -19.25 8.29 -20.27
N LYS A 78 -18.29 7.91 -21.12
CA LYS A 78 -17.88 6.50 -21.30
C LYS A 78 -17.18 5.97 -20.05
N GLU A 79 -16.23 6.72 -19.52
CA GLU A 79 -15.44 6.34 -18.35
C GLU A 79 -16.31 6.33 -17.08
N TRP A 80 -17.24 7.30 -16.96
CA TRP A 80 -18.24 7.29 -15.89
C TRP A 80 -19.19 6.10 -15.99
N LYS A 81 -19.57 5.70 -17.22
CA LYS A 81 -20.38 4.50 -17.43
C LYS A 81 -19.62 3.25 -17.00
N VAL A 82 -18.34 3.10 -17.35
CA VAL A 82 -17.48 1.99 -16.90
C VAL A 82 -17.42 1.97 -15.38
N LEU A 83 -17.13 3.11 -14.74
CA LEU A 83 -17.10 3.20 -13.27
C LEU A 83 -18.44 2.77 -12.65
N SER A 84 -19.56 3.24 -13.21
CA SER A 84 -20.90 2.88 -12.75
C SER A 84 -21.18 1.38 -12.90
N THR A 85 -20.80 0.78 -14.03
CA THR A 85 -20.95 -0.66 -14.26
C THR A 85 -20.16 -1.47 -13.22
N ILE A 86 -18.90 -1.12 -12.97
CA ILE A 86 -18.06 -1.79 -11.96
C ILE A 86 -18.69 -1.61 -10.57
N GLN A 87 -19.10 -0.39 -10.21
CA GLN A 87 -19.75 -0.12 -8.94
C GLN A 87 -20.99 -0.98 -8.76
N GLN A 88 -21.91 -0.98 -9.73
CA GLN A 88 -23.15 -1.78 -9.72
C GLN A 88 -22.87 -3.29 -9.59
N ARG A 89 -21.87 -3.79 -10.33
CA ARG A 89 -21.48 -5.21 -10.30
C ARG A 89 -20.95 -5.65 -8.93
N PHE A 90 -20.18 -4.78 -8.28
CA PHE A 90 -19.51 -5.06 -7.02
C PHE A 90 -20.16 -4.34 -5.82
N LEU A 91 -21.43 -3.93 -5.94
CA LEU A 91 -22.18 -3.34 -4.83
C LEU A 91 -22.21 -4.30 -3.64
N GLY A 92 -21.88 -3.77 -2.46
CA GLY A 92 -21.82 -4.55 -1.22
C GLY A 92 -20.54 -5.36 -1.02
N SER A 93 -19.61 -5.37 -1.98
CA SER A 93 -18.27 -5.94 -1.80
C SER A 93 -17.32 -4.96 -1.09
N SER A 94 -16.13 -5.41 -0.70
CA SER A 94 -15.06 -4.57 -0.14
C SER A 94 -14.30 -3.73 -1.18
N LEU A 95 -14.73 -3.72 -2.44
CA LEU A 95 -14.07 -2.99 -3.52
C LEU A 95 -14.17 -1.48 -3.31
N ARG A 96 -13.02 -0.81 -3.21
CA ARG A 96 -12.92 0.66 -3.24
C ARG A 96 -12.27 1.08 -4.54
N ILE A 97 -12.97 1.89 -5.32
CA ILE A 97 -12.49 2.35 -6.63
C ILE A 97 -11.97 3.79 -6.49
N LEU A 98 -10.79 4.05 -7.03
CA LEU A 98 -10.19 5.37 -7.07
C LEU A 98 -9.93 5.76 -8.53
N PRO A 99 -10.62 6.78 -9.06
CA PRO A 99 -10.31 7.31 -10.39
C PRO A 99 -8.98 8.07 -10.36
N VAL A 100 -8.14 7.84 -11.36
CA VAL A 100 -6.79 8.44 -11.47
C VAL A 100 -6.44 8.73 -12.93
N HIS A 101 -5.66 9.79 -13.15
CA HIS A 101 -5.40 10.32 -14.49
C HIS A 101 -3.98 10.09 -15.01
N ASN A 102 -3.00 9.98 -14.13
CA ASN A 102 -1.60 9.87 -14.54
C ASN A 102 -0.75 9.05 -13.54
N SER A 103 0.46 8.69 -13.94
CA SER A 103 1.42 7.90 -13.15
C SER A 103 1.78 8.55 -11.82
N THR A 104 1.87 9.88 -11.77
CA THR A 104 2.17 10.62 -10.53
C THR A 104 1.01 10.57 -9.52
N GLU A 105 -0.23 10.61 -10.00
CA GLU A 105 -1.43 10.50 -9.18
C GLU A 105 -1.63 9.06 -8.69
N ILE A 106 -1.37 8.07 -9.53
CA ILE A 106 -1.36 6.65 -9.16
C ILE A 106 -0.41 6.43 -7.98
N THR A 107 0.86 6.80 -8.15
CA THR A 107 1.89 6.60 -7.11
C THR A 107 1.59 7.39 -5.84
N ARG A 108 1.19 8.66 -5.96
CA ARG A 108 0.80 9.48 -4.81
C ARG A 108 -0.36 8.86 -4.04
N SER A 109 -1.39 8.39 -4.73
CA SER A 109 -2.57 7.79 -4.11
C SER A 109 -2.22 6.49 -3.40
N MET A 110 -1.48 5.60 -4.06
CA MET A 110 -1.00 4.35 -3.48
C MET A 110 -0.19 4.57 -2.21
N THR A 111 0.82 5.46 -2.29
CA THR A 111 1.69 5.79 -1.17
C THR A 111 0.92 6.44 -0.03
N THR A 112 0.04 7.39 -0.32
CA THR A 112 -0.77 8.08 0.72
C THR A 112 -1.65 7.09 1.45
N ILE A 113 -2.40 6.26 0.73
CA ILE A 113 -3.27 5.24 1.33
C ILE A 113 -2.44 4.24 2.12
N ALA A 114 -1.35 3.72 1.56
CA ALA A 114 -0.48 2.78 2.25
C ALA A 114 0.12 3.38 3.53
N GLN A 115 0.55 4.63 3.52
CA GLN A 115 1.09 5.31 4.69
C GLN A 115 0.02 5.51 5.77
N VAL A 116 -1.17 6.01 5.41
CA VAL A 116 -2.27 6.27 6.35
C VAL A 116 -2.83 4.98 6.96
N THR A 117 -2.79 3.87 6.21
CA THR A 117 -3.27 2.55 6.67
C THR A 117 -2.19 1.71 7.36
N SER A 118 -0.91 2.06 7.19
CA SER A 118 0.16 1.41 7.93
C SER A 118 0.04 1.68 9.43
N LYS A 119 0.46 0.71 10.26
CA LYS A 119 0.56 0.96 11.70
C LYS A 119 1.40 2.23 11.90
N PRO A 120 0.91 3.20 12.69
CA PRO A 120 1.49 4.52 12.74
C PRO A 120 2.96 4.42 13.09
N SER A 121 3.79 5.21 12.40
CA SER A 121 5.21 5.35 12.70
C SER A 121 5.49 5.76 14.15
N ILE A 122 4.45 6.10 14.94
CA ILE A 122 4.53 6.23 16.39
C ILE A 122 5.08 4.96 17.04
N ASP A 123 4.73 3.75 16.59
CA ASP A 123 5.29 2.53 17.17
C ASP A 123 6.79 2.42 16.84
N SER A 124 7.19 2.71 15.59
CA SER A 124 8.61 2.70 15.22
C SER A 124 9.42 3.83 15.86
N VAL A 125 8.82 5.01 16.07
CA VAL A 125 9.41 6.12 16.80
C VAL A 125 9.50 5.78 18.29
N ARG A 126 8.47 5.18 18.89
CA ARG A 126 8.47 4.70 20.27
C ARG A 126 9.54 3.63 20.48
N ASP A 127 9.69 2.69 19.56
CA ASP A 127 10.70 1.64 19.62
C ASP A 127 12.11 2.24 19.50
N ARG A 128 12.31 3.19 18.59
CA ARG A 128 13.59 3.91 18.44
C ARG A 128 13.94 4.76 19.67
N ILE A 129 12.96 5.44 20.26
CA ILE A 129 13.14 6.20 21.51
C ILE A 129 13.45 5.25 22.67
N SER A 130 12.76 4.11 22.74
CA SER A 130 13.01 3.08 23.76
C SER A 130 14.44 2.52 23.65
N LEU A 131 14.90 2.22 22.43
CA LEU A 131 16.27 1.79 22.16
C LEU A 131 17.30 2.87 22.51
N ALA A 132 17.05 4.13 22.14
CA ALA A 132 17.94 5.23 22.48
C ALA A 132 18.03 5.44 23.99
N ARG A 133 16.91 5.34 24.72
CA ARG A 133 16.89 5.39 26.19
C ARG A 133 17.68 4.24 26.80
N ALA A 134 17.48 3.02 26.31
CA ALA A 134 18.24 1.86 26.78
C ALA A 134 19.75 2.04 26.54
N HIS A 135 20.13 2.55 25.37
CA HIS A 135 21.54 2.82 25.03
C HIS A 135 22.17 3.91 25.91
N ILE A 136 21.45 5.02 26.14
CA ILE A 136 21.90 6.09 27.04
C ILE A 136 22.05 5.58 28.47
N ILE A 137 21.12 4.72 28.92
CA ILE A 137 21.21 4.09 30.23
C ILE A 137 22.43 3.19 30.25
N ASP A 138 22.59 2.21 29.36
CA ASP A 138 23.73 1.28 29.35
C ASP A 138 25.09 1.97 29.27
N GLN A 139 25.20 3.03 28.48
CA GLN A 139 26.44 3.80 28.32
C GLN A 139 26.61 4.91 29.37
N SER A 140 25.69 5.02 30.33
CA SER A 140 25.79 6.04 31.36
C SER A 140 26.98 5.75 32.28
N PRO A 141 27.88 6.73 32.49
CA PRO A 141 29.00 6.60 33.42
C PRO A 141 28.55 6.33 34.86
N MET A 142 27.28 6.59 35.18
CA MET A 142 26.68 6.25 36.46
C MET A 142 26.67 4.74 36.73
N TRP A 143 26.54 3.87 35.72
CA TRP A 143 26.61 2.42 35.92
C TRP A 143 28.00 1.93 36.27
N GLU A 144 29.05 2.59 35.77
CA GLU A 144 30.42 2.28 36.19
C GLU A 144 30.65 2.66 37.65
N VAL A 145 30.07 3.79 38.09
CA VAL A 145 30.12 4.23 39.49
C VAL A 145 29.34 3.27 40.40
N LEU A 146 28.11 2.90 40.02
CA LEU A 146 27.29 1.93 40.78
C LEU A 146 27.98 0.57 40.87
N ARG A 147 28.60 0.10 39.79
CA ARG A 147 29.34 -1.16 39.77
C ARG A 147 30.51 -1.14 40.75
N LYS A 148 31.30 -0.06 40.78
CA LYS A 148 32.40 0.10 41.74
C LYS A 148 31.90 0.11 43.18
N MET A 149 30.82 0.86 43.47
CA MET A 149 30.20 0.88 44.80
C MET A 149 29.67 -0.50 45.25
N GLN A 150 29.27 -1.36 44.31
CA GLN A 150 28.80 -2.71 44.62
C GLN A 150 29.95 -3.68 44.92
N PHE A 151 31.15 -3.43 44.38
CA PHE A 151 32.37 -4.21 44.63
C PHE A 151 33.22 -3.66 45.80
N ASP A 152 32.98 -2.43 46.25
CA ASP A 152 33.65 -1.82 47.41
C ASP A 152 32.92 -2.11 48.75
N CYS A 153 31.90 -2.98 48.74
CA CYS A 153 31.11 -3.38 49.91
C CYS A 153 31.41 -4.81 50.41
N GLU A 154 32.51 -5.44 49.96
CA GLU A 154 33.09 -6.67 50.53
C GLU A 154 34.34 -6.38 51.37
#